data_AF-A0A662AAU4-F1
#
_entry.id   AF-A0A662AAU4-F1
#
_cell.length_a   1.000
_cell.length_b   1.000
_cell.length_c   1.000
_cell.angle_alpha   90.00
_cell.angle_beta   90.00
_cell.angle_gamma   90.00
#
_symmetry.space_group_name_H-M   'P 1'
#
loop_
_entity.id
_entity.type
_entity.pdbx_description
1 polymer ?
#
loop_
_entity_poly.entity_id
_entity_poly.type
_entity_poly.pdbx_seq_one_letter_code
_entity_poly.pdbx_strand_id
1 'polypeptide(L)'
;MARLNDYLIELRIGKNPEIEKVFNLALQQVYSNQYLNKIENTITKRIKLKEKIMKDPNVVAWNQGTSIYVNPPVFNAKPIKEQMKYLLHELVHVLHHSKGFLFMRNFKEMKKLTDNLWAIISKHARNKGRFLTGKDIDSKFLNKEETLSYLMNDSINWKEITPEGRQQFINELKRSNMFQLQHPFWLKRLK
;
A
#
# COMPACT_ATOMS: atom_id res chain seq x y z
N MET A 1 -27.43 13.42 -4.19
CA MET A 1 -25.99 13.13 -4.27
C MET A 1 -25.52 12.76 -2.87
N ALA A 2 -25.26 11.48 -2.63
CA ALA A 2 -24.83 10.99 -1.33
C ALA A 2 -23.36 11.36 -1.08
N ARG A 3 -23.05 11.81 0.14
CA ARG A 3 -21.72 12.27 0.56
C ARG A 3 -20.87 11.05 0.91
N LEU A 4 -19.54 11.18 0.83
CA LEU A 4 -18.58 10.13 1.19
C LEU A 4 -18.81 9.57 2.62
N ASN A 5 -19.41 10.38 3.51
CA ASN A 5 -19.77 9.99 4.87
C ASN A 5 -20.97 9.02 4.95
N ASP A 6 -21.81 8.96 3.91
CA ASP A 6 -23.04 8.16 3.92
C ASP A 6 -22.78 6.68 3.59
N TYR A 7 -21.60 6.34 3.06
CA TYR A 7 -21.23 4.98 2.64
C TYR A 7 -20.24 4.26 3.56
N LEU A 8 -19.65 4.95 4.53
CA LEU A 8 -18.73 4.37 5.51
C LEU A 8 -19.47 3.61 6.63
N ILE A 9 -20.80 3.78 6.74
CA ILE A 9 -21.62 3.25 7.83
C ILE A 9 -21.77 1.70 7.79
N GLU A 10 -21.56 1.04 6.64
CA GLU A 10 -21.74 -0.42 6.51
C GLU A 10 -20.46 -1.25 6.33
N LEU A 11 -19.28 -0.65 6.49
CA LEU A 11 -18.08 -1.41 6.80
C LEU A 11 -17.96 -1.46 8.33
N ARG A 12 -18.53 -2.48 9.00
CA ARG A 12 -18.26 -2.72 10.43
C ARG A 12 -16.79 -3.11 10.62
N ILE A 13 -15.97 -2.07 10.72
CA ILE A 13 -14.54 -2.01 11.01
C ILE A 13 -14.40 -1.99 12.55
N GLY A 14 -13.23 -2.32 13.10
CA GLY A 14 -12.97 -2.37 14.55
C GLY A 14 -13.60 -1.23 15.37
N LYS A 15 -13.84 -1.44 16.67
CA LYS A 15 -14.64 -0.54 17.52
C LYS A 15 -14.10 0.90 17.62
N ASN A 16 -12.90 1.18 17.09
CA ASN A 16 -12.21 2.45 17.19
C ASN A 16 -12.33 3.31 15.91
N PRO A 17 -13.16 4.38 15.92
CA PRO A 17 -13.40 5.24 14.76
C PRO A 17 -12.13 6.00 14.29
N GLU A 18 -11.12 6.15 15.13
CA GLU A 18 -9.89 6.87 14.75
C GLU A 18 -9.03 6.07 13.77
N ILE A 19 -8.93 4.75 13.93
CA ILE A 19 -8.13 3.90 13.02
C ILE A 19 -8.76 3.88 11.62
N GLU A 20 -10.09 3.82 11.57
CA GLU A 20 -10.84 3.91 10.32
C GLU A 20 -10.63 5.26 9.63
N LYS A 21 -10.73 6.36 10.37
CA LYS A 21 -10.48 7.70 9.86
C LYS A 21 -9.07 7.85 9.29
N VAL A 22 -8.06 7.31 9.98
CA VAL A 22 -6.67 7.30 9.49
C VAL A 22 -6.55 6.46 8.22
N PHE A 23 -7.23 5.32 8.14
CA PHE A 23 -7.22 4.49 6.94
C PHE A 23 -7.84 5.18 5.74
N ASN A 24 -9.03 5.76 5.90
CA ASN A 24 -9.73 6.50 4.85
C ASN A 24 -8.91 7.71 4.38
N LEU A 25 -8.28 8.42 5.32
CA LEU A 25 -7.35 9.49 5.00
C LEU A 25 -6.18 8.97 4.16
N ALA A 26 -5.60 7.82 4.52
CA ALA A 26 -4.52 7.22 3.74
C ALA A 26 -4.96 6.86 2.31
N LEU A 27 -6.13 6.26 2.16
CA LEU A 27 -6.69 5.88 0.87
C LEU A 27 -6.85 7.09 -0.07
N GLN A 28 -7.45 8.17 0.43
CA GLN A 28 -7.68 9.41 -0.34
C GLN A 28 -6.39 10.11 -0.77
N GLN A 29 -5.31 9.99 0.00
CA GLN A 29 -4.03 10.59 -0.34
C GLN A 29 -3.25 9.80 -1.40
N VAL A 30 -3.54 8.50 -1.51
CA VAL A 30 -2.74 7.55 -2.31
C VAL A 30 -3.40 7.25 -3.64
N TYR A 31 -4.67 6.87 -3.62
CA TYR A 31 -5.35 6.32 -4.78
C TYR A 31 -6.17 7.39 -5.50
N SER A 32 -6.35 7.22 -6.81
CA SER A 32 -7.27 8.05 -7.58
C SER A 32 -8.73 7.74 -7.20
N ASN A 33 -9.64 8.70 -7.34
CA ASN A 33 -11.07 8.47 -7.08
C ASN A 33 -11.63 7.28 -7.87
N GLN A 34 -11.20 7.11 -9.13
CA GLN A 34 -11.59 5.96 -9.95
C GLN A 34 -11.15 4.64 -9.33
N TYR A 35 -9.93 4.58 -8.80
CA TYR A 35 -9.41 3.38 -8.17
C TYR A 35 -10.02 3.11 -6.79
N LEU A 36 -10.29 4.17 -6.02
CA LEU A 36 -11.03 4.08 -4.77
C LEU A 36 -12.43 3.51 -4.99
N ASN A 37 -13.19 4.03 -5.95
CA ASN A 37 -14.49 3.49 -6.31
C ASN A 37 -14.40 1.99 -6.70
N LYS A 38 -13.32 1.59 -7.37
CA LYS A 38 -13.09 0.18 -7.69
C LYS A 38 -12.82 -0.66 -6.45
N ILE A 39 -11.94 -0.19 -5.55
CA ILE A 39 -11.67 -0.82 -4.26
C ILE A 39 -13.02 -0.98 -3.55
N GLU A 40 -13.79 0.09 -3.35
CA GLU A 40 -15.10 0.09 -2.70
C GLU A 40 -16.09 -0.91 -3.32
N ASN A 41 -16.30 -0.86 -4.64
CA ASN A 41 -17.22 -1.76 -5.34
C ASN A 41 -16.80 -3.23 -5.32
N THR A 42 -15.50 -3.49 -5.17
CA THR A 42 -14.94 -4.85 -5.13
C THR A 42 -14.86 -5.41 -3.72
N ILE A 43 -14.62 -4.53 -2.74
CA ILE A 43 -14.25 -4.87 -1.36
C ILE A 43 -15.40 -4.65 -0.37
N THR A 44 -16.57 -4.19 -0.82
CA THR A 44 -17.76 -3.80 -0.03
C THR A 44 -18.22 -4.76 1.07
N LYS A 45 -17.69 -6.01 1.16
CA LYS A 45 -17.89 -6.92 2.31
C LYS A 45 -16.63 -7.66 2.83
N ARG A 46 -15.40 -7.34 2.40
CA ARG A 46 -14.24 -8.23 2.58
C ARG A 46 -13.01 -7.67 3.31
N ILE A 47 -12.63 -6.40 3.16
CA ILE A 47 -11.50 -5.88 3.96
C ILE A 47 -12.00 -5.45 5.33
N LYS A 48 -11.53 -6.16 6.35
CA LYS A 48 -11.91 -5.92 7.75
C LYS A 48 -10.68 -5.40 8.48
N LEU A 49 -10.74 -4.18 9.03
CA LEU A 49 -9.77 -3.81 10.06
C LEU A 49 -10.22 -4.39 11.40
N LYS A 50 -9.29 -5.03 12.10
CA LYS A 50 -9.55 -5.65 13.38
C LYS A 50 -8.48 -5.24 14.37
N GLU A 51 -8.86 -5.01 15.60
CA GLU A 51 -7.94 -4.70 16.67
C GLU A 51 -7.59 -6.01 17.39
N LYS A 52 -6.29 -6.28 17.55
CA LYS A 52 -5.82 -7.43 18.33
C LYS A 52 -4.52 -7.08 19.03
N ILE A 53 -4.53 -7.18 20.35
CA ILE A 53 -3.34 -6.91 21.17
C ILE A 53 -2.36 -8.06 21.00
N MET A 54 -1.15 -7.72 20.54
CA MET A 54 -0.03 -8.65 20.45
C MET A 54 0.94 -8.37 21.60
N LYS A 55 1.50 -9.43 22.19
CA LYS A 55 2.52 -9.32 23.24
C LYS A 55 3.85 -8.80 22.68
N ASP A 56 4.14 -9.05 21.41
CA ASP A 56 5.32 -8.54 20.72
C ASP A 56 5.12 -7.06 20.34
N PRO A 57 5.90 -6.13 20.90
CA PRO A 57 5.78 -4.70 20.59
C PRO A 57 6.25 -4.33 19.19
N ASN A 58 6.90 -5.24 18.46
CA ASN A 58 7.37 -4.97 17.09
C ASN A 58 6.26 -5.15 16.05
N VAL A 59 5.16 -5.84 16.40
CA VAL A 59 4.02 -6.04 15.51
C VAL A 59 3.04 -4.88 15.65
N VAL A 60 3.02 -4.02 14.63
CA VAL A 60 2.17 -2.81 14.59
C VAL A 60 0.87 -3.07 13.85
N ALA A 61 0.97 -3.68 12.67
CA ALA A 61 -0.13 -4.17 11.86
C ALA A 61 0.31 -5.44 11.12
N TRP A 62 -0.66 -6.27 10.73
CA TRP A 62 -0.43 -7.45 9.89
C TRP A 62 -1.73 -7.83 9.19
N ASN A 63 -1.65 -8.57 8.08
CA ASN A 63 -2.84 -9.10 7.41
C ASN A 63 -3.02 -10.60 7.63
N GLN A 64 -4.27 -11.05 7.54
CA GLN A 64 -4.62 -12.46 7.42
C GLN A 64 -5.85 -12.60 6.51
N GLY A 65 -5.65 -13.18 5.33
CA GLY A 65 -6.68 -13.24 4.30
C GLY A 65 -7.01 -11.83 3.80
N THR A 66 -8.27 -11.42 3.91
CA THR A 66 -8.69 -10.06 3.56
C THR A 66 -8.75 -9.14 4.78
N SER A 67 -8.41 -9.61 5.99
CA SER A 67 -8.45 -8.77 7.19
C SER A 67 -7.09 -8.15 7.46
N ILE A 68 -7.08 -6.88 7.82
CA ILE A 68 -5.93 -6.18 8.37
C ILE A 68 -6.13 -6.09 9.88
N TYR A 69 -5.14 -6.52 10.64
CA TYR A 69 -5.14 -6.44 12.08
C TYR A 69 -4.16 -5.36 12.52
N VAL A 70 -4.54 -4.62 13.56
CA VAL A 70 -3.72 -3.58 14.17
C VAL A 70 -3.53 -3.91 15.64
N ASN A 71 -2.34 -3.65 16.17
CA ASN A 71 -2.03 -3.74 17.59
C ASN A 71 -2.22 -2.36 18.23
N PRO A 72 -3.37 -2.07 18.88
CA PRO A 72 -3.74 -0.69 19.20
C PRO A 72 -2.74 0.06 20.09
N PRO A 73 -2.15 -0.53 21.15
CA PRO A 73 -1.16 0.16 21.98
C PRO A 73 0.05 0.66 21.19
N VAL A 74 0.57 -0.15 20.28
CA VAL A 74 1.76 0.21 19.49
C VAL A 74 1.37 1.11 18.32
N PHE A 75 0.25 0.83 17.66
CA PHE A 75 -0.25 1.59 16.52
C PHE A 75 -0.59 3.04 16.92
N ASN A 76 -1.37 3.23 17.97
CA ASN A 76 -1.82 4.55 18.43
C ASN A 76 -0.68 5.40 19.00
N ALA A 77 0.39 4.77 19.48
CA ALA A 77 1.59 5.48 19.93
C ALA A 77 2.42 6.08 18.78
N LYS A 78 2.16 5.67 17.52
CA LYS A 78 2.90 6.19 16.36
C LYS A 78 2.28 7.49 15.83
N PRO A 79 3.08 8.38 15.22
CA PRO A 79 2.55 9.52 14.49
C PRO A 79 1.61 9.08 13.36
N ILE A 80 0.60 9.90 13.03
CA ILE A 80 -0.40 9.61 11.98
C ILE A 80 0.26 9.17 10.66
N LYS A 81 1.35 9.84 10.25
CA LYS A 81 2.07 9.48 9.02
C LYS A 81 2.61 8.05 9.02
N GLU A 82 3.05 7.55 10.18
CA GLU A 82 3.54 6.18 10.33
C GLU A 82 2.38 5.19 10.42
N GLN A 83 1.30 5.54 11.14
CA GLN A 83 0.07 4.74 11.17
C GLN A 83 -0.47 4.47 9.75
N MET A 84 -0.52 5.51 8.90
CA MET A 84 -0.92 5.39 7.49
C MET A 84 -0.02 4.42 6.72
N LYS A 85 1.31 4.45 6.92
CA LYS A 85 2.25 3.55 6.24
C LYS A 85 1.94 2.08 6.55
N TYR A 86 1.75 1.74 7.82
CA TYR A 86 1.43 0.37 8.22
C TYR A 86 0.11 -0.11 7.59
N LEU A 87 -0.94 0.72 7.62
CA LEU A 87 -2.21 0.35 7.02
C LEU A 87 -2.14 0.19 5.49
N LEU A 88 -1.41 1.06 4.80
CA LEU A 88 -1.21 0.98 3.35
C LEU A 88 -0.38 -0.25 2.97
N HIS A 89 0.67 -0.56 3.73
CA HIS A 89 1.50 -1.76 3.54
C HIS A 89 0.64 -3.03 3.60
N GLU A 90 -0.16 -3.17 4.65
CA GLU A 90 -1.05 -4.34 4.80
C GLU A 90 -2.16 -4.36 3.73
N LEU A 91 -2.65 -3.19 3.31
CA LEU A 91 -3.63 -3.12 2.22
C LEU A 91 -3.04 -3.63 0.91
N VAL A 92 -1.83 -3.20 0.52
CA VAL A 92 -1.16 -3.70 -0.69
C VAL A 92 -1.07 -5.22 -0.65
N HIS A 93 -0.67 -5.78 0.49
CA HIS A 93 -0.67 -7.21 0.70
C HIS A 93 -2.04 -7.84 0.52
N VAL A 94 -3.09 -7.28 1.12
CA VAL A 94 -4.45 -7.81 0.92
C VAL A 94 -4.89 -7.77 -0.55
N LEU A 95 -4.52 -6.70 -1.28
CA LEU A 95 -4.86 -6.53 -2.69
C LEU A 95 -4.07 -7.49 -3.60
N HIS A 96 -2.82 -7.81 -3.24
CA HIS A 96 -1.97 -8.78 -3.93
C HIS A 96 -2.35 -10.23 -3.60
N HIS A 97 -2.53 -10.53 -2.31
CA HIS A 97 -2.47 -11.88 -1.72
C HIS A 97 -3.84 -12.52 -1.53
N SER A 98 -4.79 -12.20 -2.40
CA SER A 98 -6.11 -12.80 -2.34
C SER A 98 -6.09 -14.23 -2.90
N LYS A 99 -6.01 -15.22 -2.02
CA LYS A 99 -6.04 -16.66 -2.38
C LYS A 99 -7.34 -17.11 -3.08
N GLY A 100 -8.29 -16.20 -3.35
CA GLY A 100 -9.51 -16.47 -4.09
C GLY A 100 -9.39 -16.02 -5.55
N PHE A 101 -9.60 -16.94 -6.49
CA PHE A 101 -9.59 -16.71 -7.94
C PHE A 101 -10.37 -15.44 -8.38
N LEU A 102 -11.54 -15.19 -7.77
CA LEU A 102 -12.36 -14.00 -8.05
C LEU A 102 -11.71 -12.67 -7.64
N PHE A 103 -10.95 -12.63 -6.54
CA PHE A 103 -10.39 -11.37 -6.03
C PHE A 103 -9.09 -11.02 -6.77
N MET A 104 -8.29 -12.00 -7.17
CA MET A 104 -7.14 -11.80 -8.07
C MET A 104 -7.54 -11.21 -9.42
N ARG A 105 -8.70 -11.63 -9.96
CA ARG A 105 -9.21 -11.08 -11.22
C ARG A 105 -9.56 -9.59 -11.11
N ASN A 106 -9.97 -9.14 -9.93
CA ASN A 106 -10.43 -7.77 -9.74
C ASN A 106 -9.29 -6.76 -9.60
N PHE A 107 -8.11 -7.14 -9.09
CA PHE A 107 -6.97 -6.23 -8.93
C PHE A 107 -5.76 -6.58 -9.82
N LYS A 108 -6.02 -7.20 -10.97
CA LYS A 108 -4.97 -7.65 -11.91
C LYS A 108 -4.00 -6.54 -12.35
N GLU A 109 -4.47 -5.30 -12.42
CA GLU A 109 -3.65 -4.14 -12.77
C GLU A 109 -2.60 -3.80 -11.70
N MET A 110 -2.86 -4.10 -10.42
CA MET A 110 -1.89 -3.91 -9.35
C MET A 110 -0.74 -4.92 -9.45
N LYS A 111 -1.08 -6.17 -9.78
CA LYS A 111 -0.09 -7.21 -10.11
C LYS A 111 0.72 -6.81 -11.35
N LYS A 112 0.05 -6.41 -12.44
CA LYS A 112 0.70 -5.96 -13.68
C LYS A 112 1.65 -4.78 -13.42
N LEU A 113 1.21 -3.78 -12.66
CA LEU A 113 2.07 -2.66 -12.30
C LEU A 113 3.29 -3.16 -11.53
N THR A 114 3.10 -4.02 -10.51
CA THR A 114 4.21 -4.54 -9.72
C THR A 114 5.21 -5.31 -10.57
N ASP A 115 4.74 -6.15 -11.50
CA ASP A 115 5.60 -6.87 -12.44
C ASP A 115 6.40 -5.90 -13.33
N ASN A 116 5.76 -4.85 -13.86
CA ASN A 116 6.41 -3.82 -14.65
C ASN A 116 7.47 -3.05 -13.84
N LEU A 117 7.13 -2.62 -12.62
CA LEU A 117 8.06 -1.91 -11.73
C LEU A 117 9.24 -2.81 -11.37
N TRP A 118 9.01 -4.08 -11.07
CA TRP A 118 10.07 -5.03 -10.77
C TRP A 118 10.99 -5.30 -11.96
N ALA A 119 10.47 -5.34 -13.18
CA ALA A 119 11.28 -5.45 -14.39
C ALA A 119 12.20 -4.23 -14.56
N ILE A 120 11.67 -3.02 -14.32
CA ILE A 120 12.43 -1.77 -14.36
C ILE A 120 13.52 -1.78 -13.29
N ILE A 121 13.18 -2.13 -12.04
CA ILE A 121 14.16 -2.27 -10.94
C ILE A 121 15.24 -3.28 -11.33
N SER A 122 14.84 -4.43 -11.87
CA SER A 122 15.78 -5.51 -12.20
C SER A 122 16.77 -5.12 -13.29
N LYS A 123 16.38 -4.24 -14.20
CA LYS A 123 17.22 -3.77 -15.31
C LYS A 123 18.06 -2.54 -14.93
N HIS A 124 17.52 -1.65 -14.10
CA HIS A 124 18.09 -0.31 -13.91
C HIS A 124 18.56 0.00 -12.49
N ALA A 125 18.26 -0.84 -11.49
CA ALA A 125 18.79 -0.65 -10.15
C ALA A 125 20.21 -1.20 -10.04
N ARG A 126 21.12 -0.41 -9.48
CA ARG A 126 22.50 -0.84 -9.15
C ARG A 126 22.48 -1.94 -8.09
N ASN A 127 21.60 -1.79 -7.09
CA ASN A 127 21.34 -2.77 -6.06
C ASN A 127 19.86 -2.72 -5.68
N LYS A 128 19.13 -3.82 -5.92
CA LYS A 128 17.68 -3.90 -5.70
C LYS A 128 17.31 -3.78 -4.22
N GLY A 129 18.13 -4.35 -3.33
CA GLY A 129 17.92 -4.30 -1.88
C GLY A 129 18.05 -2.88 -1.36
N ARG A 130 19.12 -2.19 -1.75
CA ARG A 130 19.35 -0.78 -1.38
C ARG A 130 18.31 0.14 -2.01
N PHE A 131 17.88 -0.13 -3.24
CA PHE A 131 16.82 0.61 -3.88
C PHE A 131 15.49 0.49 -3.13
N LEU A 132 15.06 -0.72 -2.76
CA LEU A 132 13.75 -0.92 -2.14
C LEU A 132 13.70 -0.58 -0.65
N THR A 133 14.79 -0.83 0.07
CA THR A 133 14.79 -0.85 1.55
C THR A 133 15.78 0.12 2.18
N GLY A 134 16.67 0.73 1.40
CA GLY A 134 17.81 1.49 1.89
C GLY A 134 18.93 0.63 2.52
N LYS A 135 18.78 -0.71 2.54
CA LYS A 135 19.71 -1.65 3.16
C LYS A 135 20.31 -2.60 2.11
N ASP A 136 21.50 -3.13 2.39
CA ASP A 136 22.16 -4.10 1.51
C ASP A 136 21.56 -5.51 1.72
N ILE A 137 20.38 -5.73 1.15
CA ILE A 137 19.66 -7.01 1.20
C ILE A 137 19.92 -7.76 -0.11
N ASP A 138 20.39 -9.01 -0.01
CA ASP A 138 20.55 -9.89 -1.16
C ASP A 138 19.21 -10.05 -1.90
N SER A 139 19.27 -9.86 -3.22
CA SER A 139 18.12 -9.91 -4.12
C SER A 139 17.29 -11.19 -4.02
N LYS A 140 17.88 -12.32 -3.60
CA LYS A 140 17.15 -13.59 -3.41
C LYS A 140 16.16 -13.56 -2.25
N PHE A 141 16.33 -12.63 -1.30
CA PHE A 141 15.42 -12.43 -0.17
C PHE A 141 14.39 -11.32 -0.43
N LEU A 142 14.43 -10.68 -1.59
CA LEU A 142 13.46 -9.66 -1.97
C LEU A 142 12.24 -10.32 -2.61
N ASN A 143 11.06 -9.95 -2.12
CA ASN A 143 9.81 -10.29 -2.77
C ASN A 143 9.36 -9.13 -3.67
N LYS A 144 9.18 -9.41 -4.96
CA LYS A 144 8.69 -8.40 -5.92
C LYS A 144 7.34 -7.80 -5.50
N GLU A 145 6.49 -8.56 -4.81
CA GLU A 145 5.17 -8.12 -4.37
C GLU A 145 5.25 -6.99 -3.33
N GLU A 146 6.39 -6.83 -2.66
CA GLU A 146 6.64 -5.74 -1.72
C GLU A 146 6.97 -4.41 -2.40
N THR A 147 7.16 -4.39 -3.73
CA THR A 147 7.62 -3.18 -4.45
C THR A 147 6.71 -1.98 -4.18
N LEU A 148 5.38 -2.17 -4.26
CA LEU A 148 4.42 -1.11 -3.99
C LEU A 148 4.36 -0.76 -2.49
N SER A 149 4.50 -1.75 -1.62
CA SER A 149 4.52 -1.56 -0.16
C SER A 149 5.71 -0.70 0.28
N TYR A 150 6.92 -0.98 -0.24
CA TYR A 150 8.11 -0.17 0.02
C TYR A 150 7.98 1.26 -0.53
N LEU A 151 7.37 1.41 -1.71
CA LEU A 151 7.06 2.70 -2.29
C LEU A 151 6.12 3.52 -1.39
N MET A 152 5.04 2.92 -0.90
CA MET A 152 4.09 3.59 0.00
C MET A 152 4.73 3.97 1.35
N ASN A 153 5.70 3.18 1.81
CA ASN A 153 6.40 3.38 3.08
C ASN A 153 7.54 4.42 3.04
N ASP A 154 7.76 5.11 1.89
CA ASP A 154 8.85 6.09 1.72
C ASP A 154 10.24 5.43 1.89
N SER A 155 10.36 4.12 1.56
CA SER A 155 11.59 3.34 1.72
C SER A 155 12.51 3.35 0.49
N ILE A 156 12.00 3.86 -0.64
CA ILE A 156 12.71 3.84 -1.93
C ILE A 156 13.90 4.81 -1.92
N ASN A 157 15.07 4.30 -2.27
CA ASN A 157 16.27 5.11 -2.47
C ASN A 157 16.51 5.38 -3.97
N TRP A 158 16.04 6.52 -4.46
CA TRP A 158 16.17 6.91 -5.88
C TRP A 158 17.61 7.06 -6.38
N LYS A 159 18.61 7.12 -5.50
CA LYS A 159 20.03 7.16 -5.90
C LYS A 159 20.54 5.81 -6.42
N GLU A 160 19.81 4.72 -6.13
CA GLU A 160 20.19 3.35 -6.49
C GLU A 160 19.60 2.89 -7.82
N ILE A 161 18.85 3.74 -8.52
CA ILE A 161 18.30 3.47 -9.86
C ILE A 161 18.84 4.50 -10.86
N THR A 162 19.03 4.10 -12.12
CA THR A 162 19.44 5.06 -13.16
C THR A 162 18.36 6.12 -13.41
N PRO A 163 18.73 7.31 -13.92
CA PRO A 163 17.75 8.34 -14.31
C PRO A 163 16.70 7.82 -15.31
N GLU A 164 17.11 7.03 -16.29
CA GLU A 164 16.21 6.38 -17.25
C GLU A 164 15.25 5.42 -16.54
N GLY A 165 15.76 4.55 -15.66
CA GLY A 165 14.93 3.62 -14.89
C GLY A 165 13.93 4.34 -14.00
N ARG A 166 14.34 5.43 -13.35
CA ARG A 166 13.44 6.29 -12.57
C ARG A 166 12.33 6.89 -13.43
N GLN A 167 12.65 7.39 -14.62
CA GLN A 167 11.65 7.95 -15.53
C GLN A 167 10.65 6.87 -15.98
N GLN A 168 11.12 5.68 -16.34
CA GLN A 168 10.26 4.55 -16.69
C GLN A 168 9.37 4.14 -15.51
N PHE A 169 9.93 4.06 -14.31
CA PHE A 169 9.22 3.71 -13.08
C PHE A 169 8.05 4.69 -12.83
N ILE A 170 8.32 5.99 -12.86
CA ILE A 170 7.30 7.03 -12.66
C ILE A 170 6.26 7.00 -13.79
N ASN A 171 6.68 6.73 -15.03
CA ASN A 171 5.75 6.61 -16.16
C ASN A 171 4.80 5.42 -16.02
N GLU A 172 5.26 4.28 -15.49
CA GLU A 172 4.39 3.14 -15.19
C GLU A 172 3.39 3.46 -14.07
N LEU A 173 3.82 4.18 -13.02
CA LEU A 173 2.89 4.68 -11.99
C LEU A 173 1.79 5.56 -12.62
N LYS A 174 2.17 6.50 -13.52
CA LYS A 174 1.22 7.37 -14.23
C LYS A 174 0.25 6.56 -15.10
N ARG A 175 0.77 5.66 -15.93
CA ARG A 175 -0.01 4.82 -16.85
C ARG A 175 -1.00 3.90 -16.12
N SER A 176 -0.71 3.54 -14.88
CA SER A 176 -1.61 2.71 -14.09
C SER A 176 -2.97 3.37 -13.80
N ASN A 177 -3.03 4.71 -13.78
CA ASN A 177 -4.19 5.50 -13.34
C ASN A 177 -4.73 5.11 -11.94
N MET A 178 -3.95 4.36 -11.15
CA MET A 178 -4.37 3.90 -9.83
C MET A 178 -4.14 4.96 -8.74
N PHE A 179 -3.19 5.87 -8.96
CA PHE A 179 -2.68 6.75 -7.92
C PHE A 179 -2.91 8.23 -8.22
N GLN A 180 -3.13 9.01 -7.17
CA GLN A 180 -3.23 10.47 -7.24
C GLN A 180 -1.84 11.12 -7.17
N LEU A 181 -1.02 10.96 -8.22
CA LEU A 181 0.41 11.32 -8.19
C LEU A 181 0.72 12.81 -7.94
N GLN A 182 -0.27 13.69 -8.12
CA GLN A 182 -0.21 15.10 -7.80
C GLN A 182 -0.36 15.41 -6.30
N HIS A 183 -0.79 14.45 -5.48
CA HIS A 183 -0.96 14.65 -4.04
C HIS A 183 0.41 14.79 -3.34
N PRO A 184 0.57 15.64 -2.31
CA PRO A 184 1.82 15.80 -1.56
C PRO A 184 2.45 14.49 -1.07
N PHE A 185 1.62 13.47 -0.78
CA PHE A 185 2.06 12.11 -0.46
C PHE A 185 3.04 11.56 -1.51
N TRP A 186 2.67 11.67 -2.79
CA TRP A 186 3.42 11.15 -3.93
C TRP A 186 4.52 12.12 -4.38
N LEU A 187 4.23 13.42 -4.39
CA LEU A 187 5.22 14.44 -4.76
C LEU A 187 6.46 14.38 -3.88
N LYS A 188 6.33 14.03 -2.60
CA LYS A 188 7.48 13.83 -1.72
C LYS A 188 8.25 12.54 -2.07
N ARG A 189 7.53 11.46 -2.34
CA ARG A 189 8.08 10.12 -2.59
C ARG A 189 8.70 9.93 -3.95
N LEU A 190 8.32 10.72 -4.94
CA LEU A 190 8.79 10.61 -6.33
C LEU A 190 9.85 11.65 -6.71
N LYS A 191 10.36 12.40 -5.71
CA LYS A 191 11.50 13.34 -5.82
C LYS A 191 12.84 12.64 -5.72
#